data_AF-A0A537H838-F1
#
_entry.id   AF-A0A537H838-F1
#
_cell.length_a   1.000
_cell.length_b   1.000
_cell.length_c   1.000
_cell.angle_alpha   90.00
_cell.angle_beta   90.00
_cell.angle_gamma   90.00
#
_symmetry.space_group_name_H-M   'P 1'
#
loop_
_entity.id
_entity.type
_entity.pdbx_description
1 polymer ?
#
loop_
_entity_poly.entity_id
_entity_poly.type
_entity_poly.pdbx_seq_one_letter_code
_entity_poly.pdbx_strand_id
1 'polypeptide(L)'
;MRDIQNRSPEHPDRLTQIALTPTLLVSGLAGVWIVANDGWLRAVAPSHAYGLLAFAAFDVVLALVVLVVPRLAYVGALFVSMMQVVAMAGDALTFTPTGTLQATFRAYLLGDTAFVVLLGIQLAVAGIAATAIAMPHEVRHRVHFEPAKHPKSLR
;
A
#
# COMPACT_ATOMS: atom_id res chain seq x y z
N MET A 1 6.11 -37.23 -23.07
CA MET A 1 5.24 -36.49 -22.14
C MET A 1 5.98 -35.22 -21.77
N ARG A 2 5.58 -34.08 -22.37
CA ARG A 2 6.28 -32.79 -22.28
C ARG A 2 5.69 -31.93 -21.16
N ASP A 3 6.59 -31.22 -20.48
CA ASP A 3 6.43 -29.95 -19.77
C ASP A 3 5.48 -29.85 -18.57
N ILE A 4 6.02 -30.12 -17.37
CA ILE A 4 5.52 -29.57 -16.08
C ILE A 4 6.62 -28.73 -15.40
N GLN A 5 7.60 -28.21 -16.15
CA GLN A 5 8.76 -27.56 -15.54
C GLN A 5 9.10 -26.24 -16.22
N ASN A 6 8.17 -25.28 -16.20
CA ASN A 6 8.52 -23.89 -16.48
C ASN A 6 7.59 -22.89 -15.78
N ARG A 7 7.42 -23.03 -14.45
CA ARG A 7 7.15 -21.82 -13.64
C ARG A 7 8.51 -21.29 -13.23
N SER A 8 8.97 -20.25 -13.94
CA SER A 8 9.98 -19.35 -13.36
C SER A 8 9.48 -18.96 -11.96
N PRO A 9 10.32 -18.98 -10.92
CA PRO A 9 9.91 -18.39 -9.64
C PRO A 9 9.50 -16.96 -9.94
N GLU A 10 8.23 -16.63 -9.69
CA GLU A 10 7.80 -15.24 -9.79
C GLU A 10 8.66 -14.45 -8.83
N HIS A 11 9.37 -13.44 -9.35
CA HIS A 11 10.24 -12.61 -8.53
C HIS A 11 9.38 -12.05 -7.38
N PRO A 12 9.77 -12.16 -6.11
CA PRO A 12 8.97 -11.69 -4.97
C PRO A 12 8.47 -10.25 -5.16
N ASP A 13 9.28 -9.38 -5.79
CA ASP A 13 8.89 -8.03 -6.17
C ASP A 13 7.65 -7.96 -7.08
N ARG A 14 7.50 -8.90 -8.01
CA ARG A 14 6.36 -8.93 -8.94
C ARG A 14 5.07 -9.30 -8.21
N LEU A 15 5.14 -10.26 -7.28
CA LEU A 15 3.99 -10.62 -6.43
C LEU A 15 3.59 -9.44 -5.53
N THR A 16 4.57 -8.76 -4.92
CA THR A 16 4.32 -7.56 -4.15
C THR A 16 3.68 -6.47 -5.00
N GLN A 17 4.16 -6.21 -6.21
CA GLN A 17 3.55 -5.21 -7.10
C GLN A 17 2.10 -5.58 -7.47
N ILE A 18 1.85 -6.84 -7.81
CA ILE A 18 0.51 -7.35 -8.17
C ILE A 18 -0.45 -7.25 -6.98
N ALA A 19 0.01 -7.41 -5.74
CA ALA A 19 -0.82 -7.24 -4.56
C ALA A 19 -0.99 -5.76 -4.19
N LEU A 20 0.11 -5.03 -4.03
CA LEU A 20 0.14 -3.68 -3.48
C LEU A 20 -0.54 -2.65 -4.40
N THR A 21 -0.35 -2.75 -5.71
CA THR A 21 -0.92 -1.79 -6.68
C THR A 21 -2.45 -1.78 -6.63
N PRO A 22 -3.18 -2.91 -6.82
CA PRO A 22 -4.63 -2.89 -6.75
C PRO A 22 -5.13 -2.56 -5.34
N THR A 23 -4.43 -2.99 -4.27
CA THR A 23 -4.83 -2.63 -2.91
C THR A 23 -4.81 -1.11 -2.70
N LEU A 24 -3.76 -0.43 -3.14
CA LEU A 24 -3.67 1.04 -3.10
C LEU A 24 -4.73 1.72 -3.97
N LEU A 25 -4.99 1.21 -5.18
CA LEU A 25 -6.03 1.78 -6.05
C LEU A 25 -7.43 1.63 -5.45
N VAL A 26 -7.76 0.46 -4.90
CA VAL A 26 -9.03 0.23 -4.21
C VAL A 26 -9.15 1.14 -2.99
N SER A 27 -8.05 1.32 -2.24
CA SER A 27 -8.00 2.28 -1.12
C SER A 27 -8.34 3.70 -1.57
N GLY A 28 -7.66 4.20 -2.60
CA GLY A 28 -7.90 5.54 -3.13
C GLY A 28 -9.33 5.73 -3.61
N LEU A 29 -9.89 4.74 -4.32
CA LEU A 29 -11.29 4.76 -4.75
C LEU A 29 -12.26 4.77 -3.57
N ALA A 30 -12.02 3.97 -2.53
CA ALA A 30 -12.85 3.94 -1.33
C ALA A 30 -12.81 5.28 -0.57
N GLY A 31 -11.63 5.89 -0.43
CA GLY A 31 -11.48 7.21 0.17
C GLY A 31 -12.26 8.30 -0.59
N VAL A 32 -12.14 8.33 -1.93
CA VAL A 32 -12.92 9.25 -2.78
C VAL A 32 -14.41 8.97 -2.66
N TRP A 33 -14.82 7.70 -2.64
CA TRP A 33 -16.23 7.31 -2.51
C TRP A 33 -16.84 7.81 -1.20
N ILE A 34 -16.16 7.64 -0.07
CA ILE A 34 -16.60 8.17 1.23
C ILE A 34 -16.77 9.69 1.14
N VAL A 35 -15.72 10.39 0.67
CA VAL A 35 -15.75 11.86 0.56
C VAL A 35 -16.85 12.34 -0.39
N ALA A 36 -17.22 11.58 -1.43
CA ALA A 36 -18.27 11.96 -2.38
C ALA A 36 -19.69 11.67 -1.84
N ASN A 37 -19.88 10.56 -1.15
CA ASN A 37 -21.21 10.09 -0.75
C ASN A 37 -21.60 10.47 0.68
N ASP A 38 -20.63 10.77 1.54
CA ASP A 38 -20.91 11.12 2.93
C ASP A 38 -21.05 12.63 3.15
N GLY A 39 -22.28 13.11 2.94
CA GLY A 39 -22.62 14.52 3.16
C GLY A 39 -22.54 14.95 4.62
N TRP A 40 -22.76 14.03 5.57
CA TRP A 40 -22.72 14.33 7.00
C TRP A 40 -21.27 14.55 7.46
N LEU A 41 -20.35 13.68 7.04
CA LEU A 41 -18.91 13.84 7.29
C LEU A 41 -18.39 15.18 6.80
N ARG A 42 -18.78 15.57 5.58
CA ARG A 42 -18.38 16.86 4.99
C ARG A 42 -18.93 18.05 5.76
N ALA A 43 -20.12 17.95 6.36
CA ALA A 43 -20.73 19.03 7.11
C ALA A 43 -20.16 19.16 8.52
N VAL A 44 -19.94 18.03 9.20
CA VAL A 44 -19.57 17.99 10.62
C VAL A 44 -18.06 17.97 10.83
N ALA A 45 -17.29 17.40 9.90
CA ALA A 45 -15.83 17.35 9.94
C ALA A 45 -15.20 17.63 8.56
N PRO A 46 -15.33 18.87 8.00
CA PRO A 46 -14.79 19.20 6.67
C PRO A 46 -13.29 18.94 6.52
N SER A 47 -12.51 19.24 7.57
CA SER A 47 -11.07 18.98 7.58
C SER A 47 -10.73 17.50 7.45
N HIS A 48 -11.57 16.61 7.98
CA HIS A 48 -11.39 15.16 7.89
C HIS A 48 -11.69 14.67 6.48
N ALA A 49 -12.75 15.20 5.86
CA ALA A 49 -13.05 14.90 4.46
C ALA A 49 -11.89 15.30 3.53
N TYR A 50 -11.26 16.46 3.78
CA TYR A 50 -10.06 16.86 3.01
C TYR A 50 -8.84 15.98 3.30
N GLY A 51 -8.62 15.60 4.56
CA GLY A 51 -7.54 14.67 4.93
C GLY A 51 -7.70 13.31 4.24
N LEU A 52 -8.92 12.77 4.24
CA LEU A 52 -9.26 11.52 3.57
C LEU A 52 -9.04 11.61 2.05
N LEU A 53 -9.41 12.73 1.43
CA LEU A 53 -9.16 12.97 0.00
C LEU A 53 -7.66 13.05 -0.31
N ALA A 54 -6.87 13.70 0.54
CA ALA A 54 -5.42 13.77 0.39
C ALA A 54 -4.79 12.37 0.49
N PHE A 55 -5.21 11.56 1.45
CA PHE A 55 -4.76 10.16 1.58
C PHE A 55 -5.15 9.31 0.38
N ALA A 56 -6.37 9.46 -0.13
CA ALA A 56 -6.80 8.79 -1.35
C ALA A 56 -5.91 9.14 -2.55
N ALA A 57 -5.52 10.42 -2.68
CA ALA A 57 -4.59 10.85 -3.72
C ALA A 57 -3.19 10.24 -3.54
N PHE A 58 -2.68 10.18 -2.31
CA PHE A 58 -1.40 9.51 -2.02
C PHE A 58 -1.43 8.03 -2.38
N ASP A 59 -2.52 7.32 -2.10
CA ASP A 59 -2.64 5.91 -2.44
C ASP A 59 -2.59 5.68 -3.95
N VAL A 60 -3.28 6.51 -4.73
CA VAL A 60 -3.23 6.45 -6.19
C VAL A 60 -1.83 6.77 -6.71
N VAL A 61 -1.18 7.82 -6.18
CA VAL A 61 0.20 8.17 -6.57
C VAL A 61 1.15 7.03 -6.23
N LEU A 62 1.07 6.45 -5.04
CA LEU A 62 1.90 5.31 -4.65
C LEU A 62 1.66 4.10 -5.54
N ALA A 63 0.40 3.82 -5.92
CA ALA A 63 0.10 2.74 -6.86
C ALA A 63 0.84 2.92 -8.20
N LEU A 64 0.91 4.16 -8.71
CA LEU A 64 1.68 4.46 -9.92
C LEU A 64 3.19 4.33 -9.68
N VAL A 65 3.68 4.82 -8.55
CA VAL A 65 5.11 4.75 -8.20
C VAL A 65 5.58 3.31 -7.99
N VAL A 66 4.71 2.41 -7.49
CA VAL A 66 4.99 0.96 -7.39
C VAL A 66 5.39 0.38 -8.74
N LEU A 67 4.83 0.87 -9.84
CA LEU A 67 5.10 0.38 -11.20
C LEU A 67 6.42 0.94 -11.77
N VAL A 68 6.88 2.10 -11.29
CA VAL A 68 8.06 2.80 -11.84
C VAL A 68 9.30 2.57 -10.98
N VAL A 69 9.16 2.71 -9.65
CA VAL A 69 10.27 2.61 -8.68
C VAL A 69 9.81 1.80 -7.45
N PRO A 70 9.65 0.46 -7.58
CA PRO A 70 8.97 -0.37 -6.58
C PRO A 70 9.56 -0.25 -5.17
N ARG A 71 10.90 -0.25 -5.04
CA ARG A 71 11.56 -0.20 -3.72
C ARG A 71 11.26 1.08 -2.94
N LEU A 72 11.27 2.23 -3.62
CA LEU A 72 10.91 3.50 -2.98
C LEU A 72 9.43 3.51 -2.63
N ALA A 73 8.61 2.96 -3.52
CA ALA A 73 7.18 2.85 -3.32
C ALA A 73 6.81 1.99 -2.11
N TYR A 74 7.54 0.92 -1.82
CA TYR A 74 7.27 0.07 -0.64
C TYR A 74 7.52 0.83 0.66
N VAL A 75 8.65 1.55 0.75
CA VAL A 75 8.95 2.39 1.94
C VAL A 75 7.91 3.49 2.08
N GLY A 76 7.56 4.16 0.97
CA GLY A 76 6.52 5.17 0.94
C GLY A 76 5.15 4.62 1.36
N ALA A 77 4.75 3.45 0.84
CA ALA A 77 3.49 2.79 1.14
C ALA A 77 3.40 2.39 2.62
N LEU A 78 4.49 1.87 3.20
CA LEU A 78 4.54 1.56 4.62
C LEU A 78 4.39 2.83 5.47
N PHE A 79 5.11 3.90 5.15
CA PHE A 79 5.04 5.14 5.90
C PHE A 79 3.66 5.78 5.81
N VAL A 80 3.12 5.92 4.60
CA VAL A 80 1.83 6.54 4.34
C VAL A 80 0.71 5.73 4.97
N SER A 81 0.69 4.40 4.84
CA SER A 81 -0.36 3.59 5.45
C SER A 81 -0.34 3.64 6.98
N MET A 82 0.84 3.73 7.60
CA MET A 82 0.94 3.92 9.04
C MET A 82 0.44 5.29 9.49
N MET A 83 0.73 6.35 8.74
CA MET A 83 0.13 7.66 9.00
C MET A 83 -1.40 7.62 8.88
N GLN A 84 -1.94 6.92 7.88
CA GLN A 84 -3.38 6.76 7.71
C GLN A 84 -4.02 5.97 8.86
N VAL A 85 -3.42 4.86 9.29
CA VAL A 85 -3.90 4.09 10.46
C VAL A 85 -3.92 4.95 11.71
N VAL A 86 -2.86 5.73 11.95
CA VAL A 86 -2.78 6.63 13.11
C VAL A 86 -3.85 7.73 13.02
N ALA A 87 -4.05 8.33 11.84
CA ALA A 87 -5.10 9.33 11.64
C ALA A 87 -6.49 8.75 11.92
N MET A 88 -6.82 7.61 11.33
CA MET A 88 -8.10 6.92 11.54
C MET A 88 -8.33 6.50 12.98
N ALA A 89 -7.30 5.99 13.66
CA ALA A 89 -7.37 5.66 15.07
C ALA A 89 -7.57 6.93 15.92
N GLY A 90 -6.89 8.02 15.59
CA GLY A 90 -7.07 9.33 16.22
C GLY A 90 -8.51 9.83 16.07
N ASP A 91 -9.07 9.70 14.87
CA ASP A 91 -10.45 10.09 14.57
C ASP A 91 -11.46 9.29 15.41
N ALA A 92 -11.25 7.97 15.51
CA ALA A 92 -12.14 7.08 16.26
C ALA A 92 -12.00 7.21 17.79
N LEU A 93 -10.84 7.63 18.31
CA LEU A 93 -10.54 7.60 19.74
C LEU A 93 -10.51 8.97 20.40
N THR A 94 -10.14 10.02 19.67
CA THR A 94 -9.78 11.32 20.26
C THR A 94 -10.45 12.52 19.61
N PHE A 95 -10.87 12.42 18.34
CA PHE A 95 -11.48 13.55 17.65
C PHE A 95 -12.93 13.81 18.11
N THR A 96 -13.26 15.09 18.29
CA THR A 96 -14.60 15.56 18.62
C THR A 96 -14.97 16.69 17.67
N PRO A 97 -15.90 16.47 16.71
CA PRO A 97 -16.35 17.53 15.83
C PRO A 97 -17.13 18.59 16.60
N THR A 98 -17.05 19.85 16.14
CA THR A 98 -17.82 20.94 16.75
C THR A 98 -19.32 20.66 16.64
N GLY A 99 -20.05 20.81 17.76
CA GLY A 99 -21.49 20.57 17.79
C GLY A 99 -21.91 19.10 17.78
N THR A 100 -20.97 18.15 17.89
CA THR A 100 -21.25 16.71 17.96
C THR A 100 -20.54 16.09 19.17
N LEU A 101 -21.22 15.19 19.88
CA LEU A 101 -20.60 14.42 20.96
C LEU A 101 -19.57 13.44 20.41
N GLN A 102 -18.43 13.31 21.09
CA GLN A 102 -17.35 12.40 20.70
C GLN A 102 -17.84 10.96 20.50
N ALA A 103 -18.67 10.46 21.43
CA ALA A 103 -19.22 9.11 21.37
C ALA A 103 -20.10 8.90 20.14
N THR A 104 -20.87 9.91 19.73
CA THR A 104 -21.71 9.86 18.52
C THR A 104 -20.86 9.81 17.27
N PHE A 105 -19.81 10.64 17.18
CA PHE A 105 -18.90 10.62 16.04
C PHE A 105 -18.14 9.30 15.93
N ARG A 106 -17.63 8.77 17.06
CA ARG A 106 -17.00 7.44 17.11
C ARG A 106 -17.94 6.33 16.68
N ALA A 107 -19.19 6.32 17.18
CA ALA A 107 -20.18 5.31 16.81
C ALA A 107 -20.53 5.38 15.32
N TYR A 108 -20.60 6.60 14.77
CA TYR A 108 -20.76 6.83 13.34
C TYR A 108 -19.59 6.26 12.54
N LEU A 109 -18.33 6.57 12.89
CA LEU A 109 -17.15 6.08 12.16
C LEU A 109 -17.02 4.56 12.23
N LEU A 110 -17.20 3.97 13.40
CA LEU A 110 -17.09 2.51 13.59
C LEU A 110 -18.32 1.76 13.04
N GLY A 111 -19.45 2.45 12.86
CA GLY A 111 -20.63 1.93 12.19
C GLY A 111 -20.56 2.05 10.66
N ASP A 112 -19.72 2.94 10.13
CA ASP A 112 -19.49 3.06 8.70
C ASP A 112 -18.59 1.92 8.19
N THR A 113 -19.19 1.05 7.38
CA THR A 113 -18.47 -0.09 6.78
C THR A 113 -17.35 0.40 5.87
N ALA A 114 -17.52 1.53 5.18
CA ALA A 114 -16.50 2.04 4.28
C ALA A 114 -15.25 2.49 5.06
N PHE A 115 -15.43 3.22 6.16
CA PHE A 115 -14.34 3.57 7.08
C PHE A 115 -13.60 2.34 7.63
N VAL A 116 -14.34 1.33 8.13
CA VAL A 116 -13.72 0.12 8.69
C VAL A 116 -12.96 -0.69 7.64
N VAL A 117 -13.52 -0.81 6.44
CA VAL A 117 -12.85 -1.47 5.30
C VAL A 117 -11.58 -0.70 4.94
N LEU A 118 -11.63 0.63 4.87
CA LEU A 118 -10.47 1.45 4.54
C LEU A 118 -9.36 1.30 5.59
N LEU A 119 -9.69 1.26 6.89
CA LEU A 119 -8.73 0.94 7.94
C LEU A 119 -8.08 -0.44 7.75
N GLY A 120 -8.89 -1.45 7.42
CA GLY A 120 -8.40 -2.79 7.10
C GLY A 120 -7.46 -2.82 5.90
N ILE A 121 -7.76 -2.04 4.86
CA ILE A 121 -6.90 -1.89 3.68
C ILE A 121 -5.55 -1.27 4.06
N GLN A 122 -5.53 -0.24 4.90
CA GLN A 122 -4.27 0.39 5.33
C GLN A 122 -3.38 -0.56 6.11
N LEU A 123 -3.96 -1.39 6.98
CA LEU A 123 -3.23 -2.46 7.66
C LEU A 123 -2.67 -3.50 6.66
N ALA A 124 -3.44 -3.85 5.64
CA ALA A 124 -2.99 -4.77 4.58
C ALA A 124 -1.83 -4.16 3.77
N VAL A 125 -1.93 -2.89 3.37
CA VAL A 125 -0.86 -2.14 2.68
C VAL A 125 0.41 -2.13 3.53
N ALA A 126 0.30 -1.83 4.83
CA ALA A 126 1.42 -1.85 5.75
C ALA A 126 2.09 -3.23 5.82
N GLY A 127 1.30 -4.30 5.95
CA GLY A 127 1.81 -5.67 6.00
C GLY A 127 2.51 -6.09 4.71
N ILE A 128 1.91 -5.82 3.55
CA ILE A 128 2.50 -6.12 2.23
C ILE A 128 3.80 -5.34 2.04
N ALA A 129 3.82 -4.04 2.38
CA ALA A 129 5.00 -3.21 2.24
C ALA A 129 6.12 -3.64 3.20
N ALA A 130 5.80 -3.91 4.46
CA ALA A 130 6.77 -4.36 5.46
C ALA A 130 7.41 -5.71 5.09
N THR A 131 6.60 -6.67 4.62
CA THR A 131 7.12 -7.97 4.16
C THR A 131 8.03 -7.81 2.94
N ALA A 132 7.68 -6.94 2.00
CA ALA A 132 8.51 -6.66 0.83
C ALA A 132 9.86 -6.02 1.18
N ILE A 133 9.89 -5.14 2.20
CA ILE A 133 11.12 -4.51 2.70
C ILE A 133 11.99 -5.53 3.44
N ALA A 134 11.38 -6.42 4.24
CA ALA A 134 12.09 -7.39 5.06
C ALA A 134 12.68 -8.56 4.26
N MET A 135 12.18 -8.85 3.05
CA MET A 135 12.72 -9.94 2.24
C MET A 135 14.14 -9.62 1.76
N PRO A 136 15.14 -10.48 2.08
CA PRO A 136 16.49 -10.32 1.56
C PRO A 136 16.45 -10.52 0.05
N HIS A 137 16.76 -9.45 -0.68
CA HIS A 137 17.04 -9.60 -2.10
C HIS A 137 18.37 -10.31 -2.22
N GLU A 138 18.38 -11.54 -2.75
CA GLU A 138 19.63 -12.21 -3.09
C GLU A 138 20.46 -11.26 -3.95
N VAL A 139 21.55 -10.75 -3.37
CA VAL A 139 22.56 -9.98 -4.06
C VAL A 139 23.15 -10.92 -5.10
N ARG A 140 22.68 -10.80 -6.33
CA ARG A 140 23.18 -11.52 -7.48
C ARG A 140 24.56 -10.97 -7.84
N HIS A 141 25.56 -11.20 -6.98
CA HIS A 141 26.96 -11.23 -7.42
C HIS A 141 27.12 -12.50 -8.27
N ARG A 142 26.61 -12.46 -9.50
CA ARG A 142 27.14 -13.29 -10.58
C ARG A 142 28.55 -12.77 -10.83
N VAL A 143 29.52 -13.28 -10.08
CA VAL A 143 30.91 -13.29 -10.52
C VAL A 143 30.90 -14.13 -11.79
N HIS A 144 30.95 -13.45 -12.93
CA HIS A 144 31.08 -14.08 -14.22
C HIS A 144 32.51 -14.60 -14.30
N PHE A 145 32.71 -15.86 -13.93
CA PHE A 145 33.96 -16.54 -14.25
C PHE A 145 33.98 -16.73 -15.77
N GLU A 146 34.75 -15.89 -16.45
CA GLU A 146 35.11 -16.10 -17.84
C GLU A 146 35.79 -17.49 -17.94
N PRO A 147 35.29 -18.42 -18.79
CA PRO A 147 35.99 -19.68 -19.00
C PRO A 147 37.34 -19.38 -19.64
N ALA A 148 38.42 -19.79 -18.97
CA ALA A 148 39.78 -19.62 -19.47
C ALA A 148 39.89 -20.17 -20.90
N LYS A 149 40.32 -19.31 -21.84
CA LYS A 149 40.58 -19.70 -23.22
C LYS A 149 41.66 -20.78 -23.23
N HIS A 150 41.30 -21.94 -23.76
CA HIS A 150 42.21 -23.07 -24.00
C HIS A 150 43.40 -22.59 -24.86
N PRO A 151 44.66 -22.76 -24.42
CA PRO A 151 45.80 -22.48 -25.28
C PRO A 151 45.82 -23.50 -26.42
N LYS A 152 45.76 -23.01 -27.66
CA LYS A 152 45.95 -23.82 -28.86
C LYS A 152 47.38 -24.37 -28.83
N SER A 153 47.53 -25.70 -28.90
CA SER A 153 48.84 -26.32 -29.11
C SER A 153 49.33 -25.98 -30.52
N LEU A 154 50.41 -25.22 -30.59
CA LEU A 154 51.21 -25.09 -31.81
C LEU A 154 51.93 -26.43 -32.04
N ARG A 155 51.55 -27.11 -33.10
CA ARG A 155 52.33 -28.17 -33.74
C ARG A 155 53.35 -27.53 -34.67
#